data_AF-A0A439DZU8-F1
#
_entry.id   AF-A0A439DZU8-F1
#
_cell.length_a   1.000
_cell.length_b   1.000
_cell.length_c   1.000
_cell.angle_alpha   90.00
_cell.angle_beta   90.00
_cell.angle_gamma   90.00
#
_symmetry.space_group_name_H-M   'P 1'
#
loop_
_entity.id
_entity.type
_entity.pdbx_description
1 polymer ?
#
loop_
_entity_poly.entity_id
_entity_poly.type
_entity_poly.pdbx_seq_one_letter_code
_entity_poly.pdbx_strand_id
1 'polypeptide(L)' 'MVLTAEEAVELADRVYQFRCAAEDVATAVEEGADGDELRELCEALMTAAKAADGWR' A
#
# COMPACT_ATOMS: atom_id res chain seq x y z
N MET A 1 -4.21 -3.37 23.74
CA MET A 1 -4.52 -1.94 23.52
C MET A 1 -5.62 -1.90 22.48
N VAL A 2 -6.68 -1.14 22.70
CA VAL A 2 -7.75 -0.92 21.72
C VAL A 2 -7.51 0.45 21.12
N LEU A 3 -7.55 0.55 19.79
CA LEU A 3 -7.41 1.82 19.08
C LEU A 3 -8.57 2.75 19.44
N THR A 4 -8.27 4.04 19.56
CA THR A 4 -9.30 5.07 19.52
C THR A 4 -9.96 5.10 18.13
N ALA A 5 -11.13 5.72 18.04
CA ALA A 5 -11.83 5.85 16.76
C ALA A 5 -10.98 6.61 15.73
N GLU A 6 -10.22 7.62 16.16
CA GLU A 6 -9.35 8.42 15.28
C GLU A 6 -8.17 7.58 14.77
N GLU A 7 -7.47 6.88 15.67
CA GLU A 7 -6.38 5.96 15.28
C GLU A 7 -6.85 4.84 14.34
N ALA A 8 -8.09 4.36 14.53
CA ALA A 8 -8.68 3.35 13.65
C ALA A 8 -8.98 3.88 12.25
N VAL A 9 -9.47 5.12 12.13
CA VAL A 9 -9.70 5.78 10.83
C VAL A 9 -8.37 6.02 10.11
N GLU A 10 -7.37 6.56 10.81
CA GLU A 10 -6.06 6.79 10.21
C GLU A 10 -5.39 5.48 9.75
N LEU A 11 -5.53 4.41 10.53
CA LEU A 11 -5.05 3.08 10.12
C LEU A 11 -5.80 2.57 8.90
N ALA A 12 -7.12 2.73 8.84
CA ALA A 12 -7.93 2.33 7.70
C ALA A 12 -7.52 3.05 6.42
N ASP A 13 -7.23 4.35 6.48
CA ASP A 13 -6.74 5.13 5.33
C ASP A 13 -5.39 4.60 4.84
N ARG A 14 -4.45 4.31 5.74
CA ARG A 14 -3.13 3.76 5.36
C ARG A 14 -3.23 2.35 4.75
N VAL A 15 -4.12 1.51 5.28
CA VAL A 15 -4.41 0.17 4.71
C VAL A 15 -5.06 0.30 3.34
N TYR A 16 -5.95 1.28 3.15
CA TYR A 16 -6.54 1.56 1.84
C TYR A 16 -5.47 1.92 0.81
N GLN A 17 -4.53 2.81 1.17
CA GLN A 17 -3.42 3.18 0.29
C GLN A 17 -2.53 1.98 -0.07
N PHE A 18 -2.23 1.12 0.89
CA PHE A 18 -1.49 -0.12 0.63
C PHE A 18 -2.22 -1.03 -0.37
N ARG A 19 -3.54 -1.20 -0.23
CA ARG A 19 -4.32 -1.99 -1.17
C ARG A 19 -4.29 -1.40 -2.57
N CYS A 20 -4.48 -0.09 -2.72
CA CYS A 20 -4.42 0.55 -4.04
C CYS A 20 -3.07 0.35 -4.71
N ALA A 21 -1.96 0.55 -3.99
CA ALA A 21 -0.63 0.27 -4.54
C ALA A 21 -0.45 -1.20 -4.97
N ALA A 22 -1.11 -2.14 -4.28
CA ALA A 22 -1.08 -3.55 -4.66
C ALA A 22 -1.93 -3.83 -5.91
N GLU A 23 -3.08 -3.16 -6.04
CA GLU A 23 -3.96 -3.21 -7.21
C GLU A 23 -3.24 -2.63 -8.45
N ASP A 24 -2.44 -1.57 -8.29
CA ASP A 24 -1.63 -0.99 -9.36
C ASP A 24 -0.57 -1.99 -9.87
N VAL A 25 0.14 -2.67 -8.94
CA VAL A 25 1.09 -3.75 -9.31
C VAL A 25 0.38 -4.87 -10.07
N ALA A 26 -0.80 -5.30 -9.60
CA ALA A 26 -1.55 -6.36 -10.28
C ALA A 26 -1.94 -5.95 -11.71
N THR A 27 -2.43 -4.71 -11.87
CA THR A 27 -2.78 -4.15 -13.18
C THR A 27 -1.57 -4.09 -14.11
N ALA A 28 -0.42 -3.60 -13.64
CA ALA A 28 0.80 -3.53 -14.42
C ALA A 28 1.31 -4.91 -14.86
N VAL A 29 1.17 -5.94 -14.01
CA VAL A 29 1.48 -7.32 -14.38
C VAL A 29 0.53 -7.83 -15.46
N GLU A 30 -0.77 -7.55 -15.35
CA GLU A 30 -1.77 -7.92 -16.35
C GLU A 30 -1.54 -7.24 -17.70
N GLU A 31 -1.07 -5.99 -17.69
CA GLU A 31 -0.76 -5.20 -18.90
C GLU A 31 0.62 -5.53 -19.50
N GLY A 32 1.44 -6.33 -18.80
CA GLY A 32 2.78 -6.71 -19.26
C GLY A 32 3.78 -5.56 -19.18
N ALA A 33 3.64 -4.70 -18.17
CA ALA A 33 4.57 -3.63 -17.83
C ALA A 33 6.02 -4.13 -17.76
N ASP A 34 6.96 -3.23 -18.07
CA ASP A 34 8.37 -3.58 -18.04
C ASP A 34 8.91 -3.69 -16.60
N GLY A 35 10.15 -4.18 -16.50
CA GLY A 35 10.78 -4.43 -15.20
C GLY A 35 11.10 -3.17 -14.40
N ASP A 36 11.21 -2.00 -15.04
CA ASP A 36 11.50 -0.74 -14.35
C ASP A 36 10.20 -0.17 -13.77
N GLU A 37 9.10 -0.19 -14.54
CA GLU A 37 7.77 0.19 -14.05
C GLU A 37 7.31 -0.70 -12.89
N LEU A 38 7.46 -2.03 -13.01
CA LEU A 38 7.12 -2.95 -11.91
C LEU A 38 7.96 -2.71 -10.66
N ARG A 39 9.23 -2.29 -10.82
CA ARG A 39 10.09 -1.95 -9.70
C ARG A 39 9.59 -0.71 -8.98
N GLU A 40 9.25 0.34 -9.70
CA GLU A 40 8.71 1.58 -9.13
C GLU A 40 7.41 1.32 -8.36
N LEU A 41 6.50 0.54 -8.93
CA LEU A 41 5.25 0.16 -8.27
C LEU A 41 5.48 -0.69 -7.01
N CYS A 42 6.45 -1.61 -7.04
CA CYS A 42 6.83 -2.37 -5.84
C CYS A 42 7.43 -1.46 -4.76
N GLU A 43 8.23 -0.45 -5.11
CA GLU A 43 8.77 0.52 -4.16
C GLU A 43 7.66 1.36 -3.51
N ALA A 44 6.67 1.78 -4.30
CA ALA A 44 5.48 2.48 -3.81
C ALA A 44 4.66 1.60 -2.85
N LEU A 45 4.42 0.34 -3.22
CA LEU A 45 3.73 -0.64 -2.40
C LEU A 45 4.43 -0.87 -1.05
N MET A 46 5.75 -1.05 -1.07
CA MET A 46 6.55 -1.22 0.15
C MET A 46 6.56 0.02 1.03
N THR A 47 6.47 1.22 0.43
CA THR A 47 6.34 2.47 1.18
C THR A 47 4.98 2.56 1.88
N ALA A 48 3.91 2.21 1.17
CA ALA A 48 2.56 2.16 1.75
C ALA A 48 2.45 1.09 2.87
N ALA A 49 3.08 -0.07 2.70
CA ALA A 49 3.14 -1.11 3.72
C ALA A 49 3.80 -0.61 5.02
N LYS A 50 4.95 0.06 4.92
CA LYS A 50 5.66 0.63 6.08
C LYS A 50 4.82 1.70 6.78
N ALA A 51 4.10 2.52 6.03
CA ALA A 51 3.19 3.51 6.60
C ALA A 51 2.02 2.83 7.34
N ALA A 52 1.48 1.74 6.78
CA ALA A 52 0.44 0.96 7.42
C ALA A 52 0.94 0.25 8.69
N ASP A 53 2.18 -0.27 8.72
CA ASP A 53 2.77 -1.03 9.83
C ASP A 53 3.11 -0.17 11.07
N GLY A 54 3.29 1.14 10.91
CA GLY A 54 3.74 2.05 11.97
C GLY A 54 2.73 2.33 13.10
N TRP A 55 1.65 1.55 13.23
CA TRP A 55 0.60 1.74 14.25
C TRP A 55 0.94 1.13 15.63
N ARG A 56 2.11 0.50 15.77
CA ARG A 56 2.52 -0.23 16.98
C ARG A 56 3.37 0.59 17.94
#